data_AF-A0A949LAP3-F1
#
_entry.id   AF-A0A949LAP3-F1
#
_cell.length_a   1.000
_cell.length_b   1.000
_cell.length_c   1.000
_cell.angle_alpha   90.00
_cell.angle_beta   90.00
_cell.angle_gamma   90.00
#
_symmetry.space_group_name_H-M   'P 1'
#
loop_
_entity.id
_entity.type
_entity.pdbx_description
1 polymer ?
#
loop_
_entity_poly.entity_id
_entity_poly.type
_entity_poly.pdbx_seq_one_letter_code
_entity_poly.pdbx_strand_id
1 'polypeptide(L)'
;MVLAYGHVYTVRAGGLVFVAPLAGPPAPHHLHNRKETTDMTAPRMTSIIIPALALLAVVALAAPQQLAVIAYKVALITIAGVAGYCLDRALFPYARPHEYIGPLRRLGPTAQPRLWVPCVVAQLRRAMIVAAAMLAVGLGL
;
A
#
# COMPACT_ATOMS: atom_id res chain seq x y z
N MET A 1 -15.30 -21.46 1.48
CA MET A 1 -15.44 -21.44 0.02
C MET A 1 -16.36 -20.28 -0.33
N VAL A 2 -15.87 -19.04 -0.19
CA VAL A 2 -15.34 -18.14 -1.25
C VAL A 2 -16.30 -17.94 -2.44
N LEU A 3 -16.56 -16.66 -2.73
CA LEU A 3 -17.24 -16.03 -3.88
C LEU A 3 -18.75 -15.83 -3.65
N ALA A 4 -19.35 -14.65 -3.77
CA ALA A 4 -19.00 -13.52 -4.61
C ALA A 4 -19.37 -12.16 -3.97
N TYR A 5 -18.44 -11.23 -4.12
CA TYR A 5 -18.54 -9.80 -3.89
C TYR A 5 -19.46 -9.22 -4.99
N GLY A 6 -20.65 -8.74 -4.63
CA GLY A 6 -21.61 -8.21 -5.59
C GLY A 6 -22.57 -7.24 -4.94
N HIS A 7 -22.27 -5.95 -5.09
CA HIS A 7 -23.13 -4.82 -4.77
C HIS A 7 -24.49 -4.98 -5.48
N VAL A 8 -25.53 -5.42 -4.76
CA VAL A 8 -26.92 -5.40 -5.23
C VAL A 8 -27.80 -4.93 -4.08
N TYR A 9 -28.08 -3.63 -4.03
CA TYR A 9 -29.13 -3.10 -3.17
C TYR A 9 -30.44 -3.16 -3.95
N THR A 10 -31.32 -4.10 -3.59
CA THR A 10 -32.69 -4.14 -4.12
C THR A 10 -33.59 -3.28 -3.23
N VAL A 11 -33.95 -2.07 -3.66
CA VAL A 11 -35.04 -1.32 -3.01
C VAL A 11 -36.35 -1.79 -3.64
N ARG A 12 -37.13 -2.56 -2.88
CA ARG A 12 -38.43 -3.09 -3.29
C ARG A 12 -39.52 -2.09 -2.91
N ALA A 13 -39.85 -1.17 -3.82
CA ALA A 13 -41.06 -0.37 -3.75
C ALA A 13 -41.84 -0.55 -5.06
N GLY A 14 -42.99 -1.23 -4.98
CA GLY A 14 -44.04 -1.18 -6.00
C GLY A 14 -43.67 -1.60 -7.44
N GLY A 15 -43.57 -2.91 -7.69
CA GLY A 15 -44.12 -3.53 -8.90
C GLY A 15 -43.60 -3.15 -10.30
N LEU A 16 -42.52 -2.38 -10.46
CA LEU A 16 -41.92 -2.07 -11.76
C LEU A 16 -40.42 -2.40 -11.76
N VAL A 17 -40.07 -3.48 -12.47
CA VAL A 17 -38.68 -3.88 -12.73
C VAL A 17 -38.12 -2.93 -13.78
N PHE A 18 -37.53 -1.81 -13.35
CA PHE A 18 -36.83 -0.88 -14.25
C PHE A 18 -35.39 -1.35 -14.43
N VAL A 19 -35.15 -2.11 -15.50
CA VAL A 19 -33.80 -2.35 -16.04
C VAL A 19 -33.44 -1.15 -16.90
N ALA A 20 -32.53 -0.30 -16.43
CA ALA A 20 -32.00 0.82 -17.20
C ALA A 20 -30.65 0.45 -17.83
N PRO A 21 -30.56 0.21 -19.16
CA PRO A 21 -29.30 0.19 -19.87
C PRO A 21 -28.93 1.63 -20.26
N LEU A 22 -27.92 2.21 -19.61
CA LEU A 22 -27.30 3.47 -20.06
C LEU A 22 -26.44 3.18 -21.30
N ALA A 23 -27.10 3.16 -22.46
CA ALA A 23 -26.46 3.29 -23.77
C ALA A 23 -26.00 4.75 -23.94
N GLY A 24 -24.70 4.99 -23.76
CA GLY A 24 -24.03 6.22 -24.21
C GLY A 24 -23.57 6.10 -25.68
N PRO A 25 -23.43 7.21 -26.43
CA PRO A 25 -23.10 7.20 -27.85
C PRO A 25 -21.71 6.61 -28.16
N PRO A 26 -21.48 6.04 -29.36
CA PRO A 26 -20.18 5.49 -29.74
C PRO A 26 -19.15 6.63 -29.84
N ALA A 27 -18.14 6.61 -28.97
CA ALA A 27 -17.06 7.57 -28.98
C ALA A 27 -16.24 7.46 -30.28
N PRO A 28 -15.83 8.58 -30.91
CA PRO A 28 -14.95 8.56 -32.04
C PRO A 28 -13.57 8.02 -31.63
N HIS A 29 -13.11 7.04 -32.40
CA HIS A 29 -11.83 6.35 -32.30
C HIS A 29 -10.68 7.26 -32.75
N HIS A 30 -10.51 8.41 -32.08
CA HIS A 30 -9.28 9.19 -32.21
C HIS A 30 -8.24 8.58 -31.27
N LEU A 31 -7.47 7.64 -31.81
CA LEU A 31 -6.22 7.14 -31.24
C LEU A 31 -5.27 8.33 -31.06
N HIS A 32 -5.38 8.99 -29.92
CA HIS A 32 -4.41 9.94 -29.44
C HIS A 32 -3.09 9.16 -29.28
N ASN A 33 -2.22 9.31 -30.27
CA ASN A 33 -0.85 8.83 -30.27
C ASN A 33 -0.09 9.56 -29.15
N ARG A 34 -0.32 9.10 -27.91
CA ARG A 34 0.47 9.46 -26.75
C ARG A 34 1.82 8.84 -27.01
N LYS A 35 2.78 9.66 -27.44
CA LYS A 35 4.19 9.34 -27.25
C LYS A 35 4.33 9.10 -25.75
N GLU A 36 4.30 7.84 -25.35
CA GLU A 36 4.75 7.41 -24.03
C GLU A 36 6.24 7.72 -24.01
N THR A 37 6.56 8.99 -23.74
CA THR A 37 7.84 9.35 -23.17
C THR A 37 7.90 8.51 -21.91
N THR A 38 8.66 7.43 -21.96
CA THR A 38 9.14 6.72 -20.79
C THR A 38 10.01 7.70 -20.04
N ASP A 39 9.36 8.66 -19.38
CA ASP A 39 9.94 9.40 -18.28
C ASP A 39 10.31 8.31 -17.31
N MET A 40 11.60 7.97 -17.30
CA MET A 40 12.21 7.06 -16.36
C MET A 40 12.11 7.75 -15.01
N THR A 41 10.90 7.76 -14.47
CA THR A 41 10.57 8.26 -13.16
C THR A 41 11.32 7.33 -12.24
N ALA A 42 12.47 7.83 -11.76
CA ALA A 42 13.33 7.07 -10.88
C ALA A 42 12.45 6.43 -9.80
N PRO A 43 12.62 5.11 -9.52
CA PRO A 43 11.78 4.43 -8.55
C PRO A 43 11.81 5.25 -7.26
N ARG A 44 10.66 5.76 -6.80
CA ARG A 44 10.54 6.69 -5.65
C ARG A 44 11.32 6.32 -4.38
N MET A 45 11.76 5.06 -4.28
CA MET A 45 12.55 4.49 -3.19
C MET A 45 14.06 4.77 -3.34
N THR A 46 14.56 5.14 -4.53
CA THR A 46 15.99 5.38 -4.77
C THR A 46 16.49 6.60 -4.02
N SER A 47 15.66 7.64 -3.86
CA SER A 47 16.02 8.87 -3.14
C SER A 47 16.37 8.63 -1.67
N ILE A 48 15.87 7.55 -1.06
CA ILE A 48 16.17 7.18 0.34
C ILE A 48 17.30 6.15 0.43
N ILE A 49 17.37 5.23 -0.53
CA ILE A 49 18.40 4.17 -0.53
C ILE A 49 19.80 4.75 -0.76
N ILE A 50 19.94 5.73 -1.66
CA ILE A 50 21.24 6.34 -2.00
C ILE A 50 21.90 6.99 -0.76
N PRO A 51 21.26 7.91 -0.02
CA PRO A 51 21.87 8.49 1.17
C PRO A 51 22.09 7.47 2.30
N ALA A 52 21.22 6.46 2.44
CA ALA A 52 21.39 5.41 3.45
C ALA A 52 22.66 4.56 3.21
N LEU A 53 22.90 4.16 1.97
CA LEU A 53 24.12 3.43 1.58
C LEU A 53 25.38 4.30 1.72
N ALA A 54 25.30 5.58 1.36
CA ALA A 54 26.41 6.51 1.53
C ALA A 54 26.79 6.65 3.02
N LEU A 55 25.80 6.80 3.91
CA LEU A 55 26.04 6.91 5.35
C LEU A 55 26.63 5.62 5.92
N LEU A 56 26.14 4.47 5.49
CA LEU A 56 26.67 3.16 5.88
C LEU A 56 28.14 3.01 5.45
N ALA A 57 28.49 3.46 4.24
CA ALA A 57 29.86 3.42 3.74
C ALA A 57 30.80 4.33 4.55
N VAL A 58 30.34 5.52 4.93
CA VAL A 58 31.11 6.44 5.80
C VAL A 58 31.41 5.78 7.16
N VAL A 59 30.42 5.13 7.78
CA VAL A 59 30.60 4.43 9.06
C VAL A 59 31.56 3.24 8.92
N ALA A 60 31.44 2.49 7.82
CA ALA A 60 32.32 1.35 7.51
C ALA A 60 33.80 1.77 7.38
N LEU A 61 34.06 2.94 6.80
CA LEU A 61 35.41 3.50 6.66
C LEU A 61 35.95 4.08 7.98
N ALA A 62 35.08 4.66 8.81
CA ALA A 62 35.48 5.28 10.08
C ALA A 62 35.86 4.25 11.17
N ALA A 63 35.19 3.09 11.22
CA ALA A 63 35.40 2.07 12.24
C ALA A 63 35.32 0.65 11.65
N PRO A 64 36.35 0.20 10.90
CA PRO A 64 36.30 -1.07 10.17
C PRO A 64 36.22 -2.31 11.08
N GLN A 65 36.70 -2.23 12.33
CA GLN A 65 36.56 -3.34 13.28
C GLN A 65 35.12 -3.56 13.75
N GLN A 66 34.21 -2.58 13.59
CA GLN A 66 32.81 -2.69 14.01
C GLN A 66 31.89 -3.26 12.93
N LEU A 67 32.42 -3.61 11.75
CA LEU A 67 31.62 -4.10 10.62
C LEU A 67 30.76 -5.31 10.98
N ALA A 68 31.31 -6.27 11.74
CA ALA A 68 30.56 -7.45 12.17
C ALA A 68 29.37 -7.08 13.09
N VAL A 69 29.55 -6.11 13.99
CA VAL A 69 28.51 -5.65 14.93
C VAL A 69 27.42 -4.87 14.18
N ILE A 70 27.80 -4.02 13.23
CA ILE A 70 26.85 -3.26 12.40
C ILE A 70 26.06 -4.23 11.52
N ALA A 71 26.71 -5.21 10.90
CA ALA A 71 26.05 -6.23 10.09
C ALA A 71 25.02 -7.02 10.91
N TYR A 72 25.35 -7.40 12.15
CA TYR A 72 24.42 -8.05 13.06
C TYR A 72 23.20 -7.17 13.39
N LYS A 73 23.41 -5.89 13.72
CA LYS A 73 22.33 -4.95 14.01
C LYS A 73 21.40 -4.74 12.81
N VAL A 74 21.97 -4.55 11.62
CA VAL A 74 21.20 -4.38 10.38
C VAL A 74 20.42 -5.65 10.02
N ALA A 75 21.02 -6.83 10.23
CA ALA A 75 20.33 -8.10 10.01
C ALA A 75 19.12 -8.25 10.93
N LEU A 76 19.27 -7.94 12.23
CA LEU A 76 18.16 -8.00 13.18
C LEU A 76 17.05 -7.00 12.86
N ILE A 77 17.38 -5.77 12.51
CA ILE A 77 16.40 -4.76 12.09
C ILE A 77 15.67 -5.23 10.82
N THR A 78 16.38 -5.83 9.87
CA THR A 78 15.76 -6.35 8.63
C THR A 78 14.77 -7.47 8.92
N ILE A 79 15.15 -8.43 9.77
CA ILE A 79 14.29 -9.54 10.20
C ILE A 79 13.07 -9.01 10.95
N ALA A 80 13.24 -8.02 11.83
CA ALA A 80 12.14 -7.38 12.55
C ALA A 80 11.08 -6.78 11.61
N GLY A 81 11.51 -6.21 10.48
CA GLY A 81 10.62 -5.59 9.50
C GLY A 81 9.81 -6.61 8.73
N VAL A 82 10.46 -7.70 8.31
CA VAL A 82 9.78 -8.83 7.67
C VAL A 82 8.81 -9.50 8.65
N ALA A 83 9.22 -9.70 9.91
CA ALA A 83 8.37 -10.28 10.94
C ALA A 83 7.13 -9.40 11.23
N GLY A 84 7.31 -8.09 11.41
CA GLY A 84 6.20 -7.14 11.61
C GLY A 84 5.24 -7.12 10.41
N TYR A 85 5.75 -7.24 9.19
CA TYR A 85 4.93 -7.36 8.00
C TYR A 85 4.14 -8.68 7.91
N CYS A 86 4.79 -9.80 8.25
CA CYS A 86 4.15 -11.10 8.32
C CYS A 86 3.04 -11.12 9.39
N LEU A 87 3.28 -10.50 10.54
CA LEU A 87 2.28 -10.32 11.60
C LEU A 87 1.08 -9.51 11.12
N ASP A 88 1.29 -8.37 10.45
CA ASP A 88 0.16 -7.60 9.87
C ASP A 88 -0.70 -8.45 8.93
N ARG A 89 -0.07 -9.25 8.06
CA ARG A 89 -0.78 -10.13 7.12
C ARG A 89 -1.52 -11.28 7.81
N ALA A 90 -0.98 -11.84 8.89
CA ALA A 90 -1.58 -12.95 9.62
C ALA A 90 -2.80 -12.52 10.44
N LEU A 91 -2.74 -11.33 11.06
CA LEU A 91 -3.84 -10.84 11.90
C LEU A 91 -5.05 -10.34 11.07
N PHE A 92 -4.83 -9.85 9.84
CA PHE A 92 -5.88 -9.19 9.06
C PHE A 92 -5.90 -9.63 7.58
N PRO A 93 -6.48 -10.80 7.25
CA PRO A 93 -6.53 -11.30 5.88
C PRO A 93 -7.34 -10.42 4.90
N TYR A 94 -8.38 -9.71 5.37
CA TYR A 94 -9.38 -9.02 4.51
C TYR A 94 -9.48 -7.49 4.68
N ALA A 95 -8.52 -6.84 5.34
CA ALA A 95 -8.58 -5.40 5.62
C ALA A 95 -7.39 -4.66 5.00
N ARG A 96 -7.11 -4.92 3.71
CA ARG A 96 -5.92 -4.38 3.07
C ARG A 96 -6.19 -2.99 2.47
N PRO A 97 -5.32 -1.99 2.67
CA PRO A 97 -5.52 -0.62 2.20
C PRO A 97 -5.74 -0.51 0.69
N HIS A 98 -5.17 -1.42 -0.11
CA HIS A 98 -5.37 -1.42 -1.57
C HIS A 98 -6.79 -1.78 -2.01
N GLU A 99 -7.54 -2.51 -1.18
CA GLU A 99 -8.92 -2.90 -1.48
C GLU A 99 -9.87 -1.69 -1.42
N TYR A 100 -9.50 -0.63 -0.67
CA TYR A 100 -10.27 0.61 -0.57
C TYR A 100 -9.96 1.61 -1.70
N ILE A 101 -8.78 1.57 -2.32
CA ILE A 101 -8.32 2.57 -3.31
C ILE A 101 -9.11 2.46 -4.63
N GLY A 102 -9.41 1.25 -5.10
CA GLY A 102 -10.17 1.01 -6.33
C GLY A 102 -11.59 1.59 -6.26
N PRO A 103 -12.40 1.21 -5.26
CA PRO A 103 -13.72 1.80 -5.01
C PRO A 103 -13.64 3.32 -4.84
N LEU A 104 -12.64 3.81 -4.10
CA LEU A 104 -12.47 5.24 -3.86
C LEU A 104 -12.22 6.05 -5.14
N ARG A 105 -11.44 5.50 -6.08
CA ARG A 105 -11.21 6.12 -7.39
C ARG A 105 -12.44 6.06 -8.30
N ARG A 106 -13.26 5.01 -8.19
CA ARG A 106 -14.45 4.78 -9.06
C ARG A 106 -15.68 5.59 -8.64
N LEU A 107 -15.93 5.70 -7.33
CA LEU A 107 -17.12 6.35 -6.80
C LEU A 107 -17.01 7.89 -6.74
N GLY A 108 -15.82 8.45 -6.95
CA GLY A 108 -15.61 9.89 -6.95
C GLY A 108 -15.94 10.54 -5.60
N PRO A 109 -16.19 11.87 -5.56
CA PRO A 109 -16.29 12.60 -4.31
C PRO A 109 -17.44 12.23 -3.38
N THR A 110 -18.43 11.50 -3.87
CA THR A 110 -19.68 11.24 -3.16
C THR A 110 -19.62 10.03 -2.22
N ALA A 111 -18.67 9.09 -2.40
CA ALA A 111 -18.48 7.95 -1.49
C ALA A 111 -17.35 8.16 -0.45
N GLN A 112 -16.75 9.35 -0.47
CA GLN A 112 -15.54 9.71 0.26
C GLN A 112 -15.59 9.48 1.78
N PRO A 113 -16.65 9.87 2.54
CA PRO A 113 -16.60 9.78 4.00
C PRO A 113 -16.57 8.33 4.53
N ARG A 114 -17.26 7.41 3.84
CA ARG A 114 -17.41 6.02 4.30
C ARG A 114 -16.19 5.14 4.02
N LEU A 115 -15.44 5.42 2.96
CA LEU A 115 -14.31 4.59 2.49
C LEU A 115 -12.94 5.12 2.94
N TRP A 116 -12.83 6.41 3.27
CA TRP A 116 -11.56 7.00 3.72
C TRP A 116 -11.16 6.59 5.13
N VAL A 117 -12.10 6.61 6.08
CA VAL A 117 -11.83 6.23 7.48
C VAL A 117 -11.23 4.81 7.57
N PRO A 118 -11.84 3.75 7.00
CA PRO A 118 -11.25 2.41 7.06
C PRO A 118 -9.92 2.30 6.29
N CYS A 119 -9.73 3.06 5.21
CA CYS A 119 -8.47 3.13 4.49
C CYS A 119 -7.33 3.68 5.36
N VAL A 120 -7.56 4.83 6.02
CA VAL A 120 -6.59 5.46 6.92
C VAL A 120 -6.30 4.58 8.14
N VAL A 121 -7.33 3.99 8.76
CA VAL A 121 -7.16 3.08 9.90
C VAL A 121 -6.35 1.84 9.51
N ALA A 122 -6.57 1.27 8.33
CA ALA A 122 -5.78 0.14 7.83
C ALA A 122 -4.31 0.51 7.57
N GLN A 123 -4.04 1.72 7.07
CA GLN A 123 -2.68 2.22 6.88
C GLN A 123 -1.97 2.49 8.21
N LEU A 124 -2.68 3.09 9.18
CA LEU A 124 -2.14 3.37 10.51
C LEU A 124 -1.81 2.10 11.29
N ARG A 125 -2.68 1.08 11.21
CA ARG A 125 -2.45 -0.24 11.84
C ARG A 125 -1.17 -0.91 11.31
N ARG A 126 -0.95 -0.87 10.01
CA ARG A 126 0.27 -1.39 9.37
C ARG A 126 1.52 -0.66 9.84
N ALA A 127 1.44 0.68 9.89
CA ALA A 127 2.54 1.50 10.34
C ALA A 127 2.90 1.21 11.81
N MET A 128 1.90 1.13 12.70
CA MET A 128 2.15 0.90 14.14
C MET A 128 2.68 -0.51 14.45
N ILE A 129 2.22 -1.56 13.75
CA ILE A 129 2.73 -2.94 13.96
C ILE A 129 4.19 -3.02 13.56
N VAL A 130 4.55 -2.45 12.41
CA VAL A 130 5.95 -2.43 11.94
C VAL A 130 6.81 -1.55 12.86
N ALA A 131 6.31 -0.38 13.29
CA ALA A 131 7.02 0.48 14.23
C ALA A 131 7.25 -0.21 15.59
N ALA A 132 6.24 -0.90 16.13
CA ALA A 132 6.37 -1.64 17.37
C ALA A 132 7.41 -2.77 17.26
N ALA A 133 7.41 -3.53 16.15
CA ALA A 133 8.41 -4.56 15.90
C ALA A 133 9.84 -3.98 15.78
N MET A 134 10.00 -2.85 15.07
CA MET A 134 11.29 -2.14 14.97
C MET A 134 11.78 -1.67 16.35
N LEU A 135 10.91 -1.05 17.14
CA LEU A 135 11.26 -0.52 18.46
C LEU A 135 11.57 -1.63 19.46
N ALA A 136 10.84 -2.74 19.44
CA ALA A 136 11.10 -3.89 20.30
C ALA A 136 12.50 -4.47 20.07
N VAL A 137 12.90 -4.63 18.80
CA VAL A 137 14.25 -5.10 18.46
C VAL A 137 15.30 -4.01 18.73
N GLY A 138 15.00 -2.75 18.42
CA GLY A 138 15.89 -1.63 18.68
C GLY A 138 16.20 -1.39 20.17
N LEU A 139 15.25 -1.65 21.07
CA LEU A 139 15.42 -1.55 22.52
C LEU A 139 16.06 -2.80 23.15
N GLY A 140 15.96 -3.96 22.49
CA GLY A 140 16.57 -5.21 22.95
C GLY A 140 18.04 -5.38 22.55
N LEU A 141 18.59 -4.40 21.81
CA LEU A 141 19.95 -4.34 21.27
C LEU A 141 20.87 -3.43 22.07
#